data_AF-M1C2P1-F1
#
_entry.id   AF-M1C2P1-F1
#
_cell.length_a   1.000
_cell.length_b   1.000
_cell.length_c   1.000
_cell.angle_alpha   90.00
_cell.angle_beta   90.00
_cell.angle_gamma   90.00
#
_symmetry.space_group_name_H-M   'P 1'
#
loop_
_entity.id
_entity.type
_entity.pdbx_description
1 polymer ?
#
loop_
_entity_poly.entity_id
_entity_poly.type
_entity_poly.pdbx_seq_one_letter_code
_entity_poly.pdbx_strand_id
1 'polypeptide(L)'
;MHPIQNLFSGELSRALLIQVQKLKLDIEEAMLELDQILRANEINFAILAALPAFFLSLIVIMLVRAWFKQDKKAEGRGRVARIQRRLLIVEVERKIMQLESYKEQGQEKDAQCMLGLALYYLDRLYCAVEGHARATGEWIILRQDIIDLAKPDLQTAHKLRITSRMERVYDCLLPLPKTQ
;
A
#
# COMPACT_ATOMS: atom_id res chain seq x y z
N MET A 1 1.67 -10.95 -91.11
CA MET A 1 2.79 -11.08 -90.15
C MET A 1 2.61 -10.03 -89.06
N HIS A 2 2.30 -10.42 -87.82
CA HIS A 2 2.22 -9.50 -86.67
C HIS A 2 3.36 -9.76 -85.67
N PRO A 3 4.59 -9.28 -85.94
CA PRO A 3 5.76 -9.55 -85.11
C PRO A 3 5.67 -8.90 -83.70
N ILE A 4 4.91 -7.82 -83.57
CA ILE A 4 4.75 -7.09 -82.30
C ILE A 4 3.85 -7.85 -81.32
N GLN A 5 2.78 -8.51 -81.80
CA GLN A 5 1.90 -9.31 -80.93
C GLN A 5 2.60 -10.54 -80.34
N ASN A 6 3.52 -11.17 -81.07
CA ASN A 6 4.31 -12.30 -80.56
C ASN A 6 5.34 -11.88 -79.49
N LEU A 7 5.98 -10.71 -79.66
CA LEU A 7 6.92 -10.15 -78.67
C LEU A 7 6.22 -9.78 -77.35
N PHE A 8 5.06 -9.13 -77.42
CA PHE A 8 4.28 -8.76 -76.23
C PHE A 8 3.57 -9.95 -75.57
N SER A 9 3.07 -10.91 -76.34
CA SER A 9 2.31 -12.03 -75.80
C SER A 9 3.21 -13.14 -75.22
N GLY A 10 4.43 -13.31 -75.73
CA GLY A 10 5.32 -14.42 -75.34
C GLY A 10 6.56 -14.02 -74.54
N GLU A 11 7.39 -13.10 -75.04
CA GLU A 11 8.73 -12.86 -74.46
C GLU A 11 8.73 -11.79 -73.37
N LEU A 12 8.02 -10.67 -73.58
CA LEU A 12 7.91 -9.61 -72.57
C LEU A 12 7.09 -10.07 -71.36
N SER A 13 6.01 -10.81 -71.57
CA SER A 13 5.19 -11.39 -70.49
C SER A 13 5.99 -12.39 -69.66
N ARG A 14 6.83 -13.23 -70.30
CA ARG A 14 7.76 -14.13 -69.61
C ARG A 14 8.85 -13.38 -68.86
N ALA A 15 9.46 -12.35 -69.46
CA ALA A 15 10.47 -11.55 -68.80
C ALA A 15 9.92 -10.83 -67.56
N LEU A 16 8.70 -10.27 -67.65
CA LEU A 16 7.99 -9.70 -66.50
C LEU A 16 7.68 -10.75 -65.44
N LEU A 17 7.23 -11.94 -65.85
CA LEU A 17 6.94 -13.03 -64.91
C LEU A 17 8.21 -13.51 -64.20
N ILE A 18 9.34 -13.59 -64.90
CA ILE A 18 10.66 -13.89 -64.33
C ILE A 18 11.08 -12.78 -63.34
N GLN A 19 10.85 -11.51 -63.66
CA GLN A 19 11.16 -10.40 -62.74
C GLN A 19 10.30 -10.44 -61.48
N VAL A 20 9.01 -10.73 -61.61
CA VAL A 20 8.11 -10.90 -60.45
C VAL A 20 8.55 -12.08 -59.60
N GLN A 21 8.96 -13.19 -60.22
CA GLN A 21 9.49 -14.35 -59.51
C GLN A 21 10.83 -14.05 -58.84
N LYS A 22 11.73 -13.30 -59.50
CA LYS A 22 13.00 -12.87 -58.92
C LYS A 22 12.79 -11.93 -57.74
N LEU A 23 11.89 -10.96 -57.88
CA LEU A 23 11.50 -10.06 -56.80
C LEU A 23 10.91 -10.84 -55.62
N LYS A 24 10.07 -11.84 -55.86
CA LYS A 24 9.52 -12.70 -54.80
C LYS A 24 10.63 -13.48 -54.09
N LEU A 25 11.59 -14.03 -54.83
CA LEU A 25 12.75 -14.72 -54.27
C LEU A 25 13.61 -13.77 -53.42
N ASP A 26 13.88 -12.57 -53.92
CA ASP A 26 14.68 -11.55 -53.20
C ASP A 26 13.97 -11.09 -51.92
N ILE A 27 12.63 -11.01 -51.93
CA ILE A 27 11.82 -10.72 -50.73
C ILE A 27 11.87 -11.89 -49.73
N GLU A 28 11.79 -13.14 -50.20
CA GLU A 28 11.88 -14.32 -49.33
C GLU A 28 13.26 -14.41 -48.66
N GLU A 29 14.34 -14.09 -49.38
CA GLU A 29 15.71 -14.03 -48.86
C GLU A 29 15.85 -12.93 -47.80
N ALA A 30 15.40 -11.71 -48.09
CA ALA A 30 15.41 -10.61 -47.12
C ALA A 30 14.57 -10.92 -45.87
N MET A 31 13.45 -11.65 -46.02
CA MET A 31 12.62 -12.06 -44.87
C MET A 31 13.36 -13.06 -43.96
N LEU A 32 14.14 -13.98 -44.53
CA LEU A 32 14.95 -14.92 -43.76
C LEU A 32 16.08 -14.22 -43.00
N GLU A 33 16.73 -13.23 -43.62
CA GLU A 33 17.75 -12.41 -42.93
C GLU A 33 17.15 -11.61 -41.77
N LEU A 34 15.96 -11.01 -41.97
CA LEU A 34 15.25 -10.30 -40.91
C LEU A 34 14.85 -11.23 -39.76
N ASP A 35 14.39 -12.45 -40.05
CA ASP A 35 14.08 -13.45 -39.03
C ASP A 35 15.32 -13.78 -38.18
N GLN A 36 16.48 -13.91 -38.83
CA GLN A 36 17.74 -14.17 -38.15
C GLN A 36 18.18 -13.01 -37.23
N ILE A 37 17.96 -11.75 -37.65
CA ILE A 37 18.25 -10.55 -36.85
C ILE A 37 17.29 -10.42 -35.67
N LEU A 38 16.00 -10.70 -35.89
CA LEU A 38 14.99 -10.68 -34.83
C LEU A 38 15.29 -11.76 -33.78
N ARG A 39 15.64 -12.97 -34.23
CA ARG A 39 16.01 -14.08 -33.34
C ARG A 39 17.30 -13.80 -32.57
N ALA A 40 18.26 -13.13 -33.19
CA ALA A 40 19.49 -12.69 -32.51
C ALA A 40 19.23 -11.62 -31.42
N ASN A 41 18.13 -10.85 -31.53
CA ASN A 41 17.77 -9.78 -30.59
C ASN A 41 16.53 -10.08 -29.74
N GLU A 42 15.97 -11.29 -29.84
CA GLU A 42 14.75 -11.69 -29.15
C GLU A 42 14.86 -11.46 -27.63
N ILE A 43 16.01 -11.82 -27.05
CA ILE A 43 16.29 -11.63 -25.62
C ILE A 43 16.29 -10.13 -25.26
N ASN A 44 16.87 -9.27 -26.09
CA ASN A 44 16.89 -7.82 -25.83
C ASN A 44 15.49 -7.22 -25.87
N PHE A 45 14.67 -7.61 -26.83
CA PHE A 45 13.29 -7.14 -26.93
C PHE A 45 12.42 -7.67 -25.77
N ALA A 46 12.61 -8.94 -25.39
CA ALA A 46 11.93 -9.54 -24.25
C ALA A 46 12.29 -8.83 -22.93
N ILE A 47 13.59 -8.54 -22.70
CA ILE A 47 14.03 -7.78 -21.52
C ILE A 47 13.45 -6.36 -21.56
N LEU A 48 13.53 -5.68 -22.71
CA LEU A 48 13.02 -4.32 -22.86
C LEU A 48 11.51 -4.23 -22.60
N ALA A 49 10.73 -5.22 -23.05
CA ALA A 49 9.30 -5.33 -22.78
C ALA A 49 8.99 -5.67 -21.31
N ALA A 50 9.89 -6.36 -20.61
CA ALA A 50 9.72 -6.72 -19.20
C ALA A 50 10.10 -5.60 -18.23
N LEU A 51 10.99 -4.67 -18.62
CA LEU A 51 11.45 -3.57 -17.76
C LEU A 51 10.30 -2.73 -17.17
N PRO A 52 9.28 -2.28 -17.94
CA PRO A 52 8.16 -1.52 -17.38
C PRO A 52 7.40 -2.27 -16.29
N ALA A 53 7.17 -3.57 -16.48
CA ALA A 53 6.49 -4.41 -15.49
C ALA A 53 7.33 -4.57 -14.20
N PHE A 54 8.65 -4.71 -14.34
CA PHE A 54 9.56 -4.76 -13.22
C PHE A 54 9.55 -3.45 -12.41
N PHE A 55 9.66 -2.29 -13.06
CA PHE A 55 9.57 -0.99 -12.38
C PHE A 55 8.22 -0.78 -11.68
N LEU A 56 7.12 -1.12 -12.35
CA LEU A 56 5.79 -1.07 -11.74
C LEU A 56 5.71 -1.94 -10.48
N SER A 57 6.26 -3.15 -10.51
CA SER A 57 6.29 -4.03 -9.34
C SER A 57 7.06 -3.42 -8.16
N LEU A 58 8.20 -2.77 -8.43
CA LEU A 58 8.99 -2.09 -7.39
C LEU A 58 8.23 -0.90 -6.80
N ILE A 59 7.56 -0.10 -7.64
CA ILE A 59 6.74 1.02 -7.18
C ILE A 59 5.61 0.53 -6.28
N VAL A 60 4.89 -0.53 -6.68
CA VAL A 60 3.83 -1.13 -5.86
C VAL A 60 4.38 -1.61 -4.51
N ILE A 61 5.53 -2.29 -4.51
CA ILE A 61 6.20 -2.73 -3.28
C ILE A 61 6.59 -1.54 -2.40
N MET A 62 7.10 -0.45 -2.98
CA MET A 62 7.47 0.76 -2.26
C MET A 62 6.24 1.45 -1.64
N LEU A 63 5.14 1.55 -2.38
CA LEU A 63 3.88 2.14 -1.89
C LEU A 63 3.29 1.33 -0.74
N VAL A 64 3.23 0.00 -0.88
CA VAL A 64 2.75 -0.89 0.19
C VAL A 64 3.63 -0.73 1.43
N ARG A 65 4.96 -0.74 1.28
CA ARG A 65 5.88 -0.52 2.40
C ARG A 65 5.69 0.85 3.05
N ALA A 66 5.48 1.90 2.27
CA ALA A 66 5.26 3.25 2.79
C ALA A 66 3.96 3.33 3.61
N TRP A 67 2.87 2.73 3.12
CA TRP A 67 1.60 2.63 3.84
C TRP A 67 1.77 1.91 5.18
N PHE A 68 2.38 0.72 5.18
CA PHE A 68 2.66 -0.02 6.42
C PHE A 68 3.56 0.75 7.39
N LYS A 69 4.54 1.51 6.89
CA LYS A 69 5.45 2.30 7.74
C LYS A 69 4.78 3.55 8.30
N GLN A 70 3.77 4.08 7.63
CA GLN A 70 3.03 5.26 8.08
C GLN A 70 2.16 4.96 9.32
N ASP A 71 1.56 3.77 9.40
CA ASP A 71 0.85 3.37 10.62
C ASP A 71 1.78 3.17 11.82
N LYS A 72 3.04 2.80 11.56
CA LYS A 72 4.07 2.67 12.60
C LYS A 72 4.65 4.00 13.11
N LYS A 73 4.18 5.16 12.63
CA LYS A 73 4.68 6.46 13.14
C LYS A 73 4.49 6.62 14.65
N ALA A 74 3.41 6.07 15.20
CA ALA A 74 3.13 6.07 16.64
C ALA A 74 3.94 5.02 17.43
N GLU A 75 4.49 4.01 16.77
CA GLU A 75 5.37 2.99 17.38
C GLU A 75 6.81 3.51 17.60
N GLY A 76 7.18 4.62 16.95
CA GLY A 76 8.51 5.22 17.08
C GLY A 76 8.87 5.65 18.51
N ARG A 77 10.16 5.92 18.76
CA ARG A 77 10.65 6.42 20.07
C ARG A 77 10.78 7.94 20.16
N GLY A 78 10.53 8.65 19.05
CA GLY A 78 10.74 10.10 18.94
C GLY A 78 9.64 10.95 19.61
N ARG A 79 9.88 12.27 19.64
CA ARG A 79 8.91 13.28 20.14
C ARG A 79 7.55 13.18 19.44
N VAL A 80 7.56 13.00 18.12
CA VAL A 80 6.33 12.89 17.31
C VAL A 80 5.52 11.65 17.71
N ALA A 81 6.17 10.51 17.93
CA ALA A 81 5.49 9.27 18.33
C ALA A 81 4.82 9.40 19.71
N ARG A 82 5.50 10.04 20.67
CA ARG A 82 4.92 10.36 21.99
C ARG A 82 3.70 11.27 21.87
N ILE A 83 3.76 12.32 21.04
CA ILE A 83 2.60 13.19 20.79
C ILE A 83 1.45 12.39 20.18
N GLN A 84 1.72 11.54 19.19
CA GLN A 84 0.69 10.71 18.55
C GLN A 84 0.04 9.73 19.53
N ARG A 85 0.80 9.06 20.40
CA ARG A 85 0.23 8.18 21.44
C ARG A 85 -0.69 8.93 22.40
N ARG A 86 -0.31 10.13 22.82
CA ARG A 86 -1.16 10.99 23.68
C ARG A 86 -2.44 11.41 22.95
N LEU A 87 -2.35 11.74 21.67
CA LEU A 87 -3.55 12.03 20.87
C LEU A 87 -4.48 10.82 20.75
N LEU A 88 -3.95 9.59 20.68
CA LEU A 88 -4.78 8.38 20.71
C LEU A 88 -5.55 8.24 22.04
N ILE A 89 -4.92 8.55 23.17
CA ILE A 89 -5.58 8.52 24.48
C ILE A 89 -6.71 9.55 24.56
N VAL A 90 -6.46 10.78 24.10
CA VAL A 90 -7.48 11.83 24.04
C VAL A 90 -8.66 11.42 23.16
N GLU A 91 -8.39 10.78 22.02
CA GLU A 91 -9.48 10.32 21.13
C GLU A 91 -10.26 9.17 21.75
N VAL A 92 -9.61 8.23 22.44
CA VAL A 92 -10.28 7.18 23.23
C VAL A 92 -11.19 7.81 24.30
N GLU A 93 -10.68 8.78 25.07
CA GLU A 93 -11.44 9.49 26.09
C GLU A 93 -12.69 10.15 25.50
N ARG A 94 -12.51 10.88 24.39
CA ARG A 94 -13.59 11.55 23.68
C ARG A 94 -14.66 10.55 23.19
N LYS A 95 -14.26 9.40 22.64
CA LYS A 95 -15.21 8.38 22.19
C LYS A 95 -15.98 7.75 23.34
N ILE A 96 -15.33 7.56 24.49
CA ILE A 96 -16.00 7.06 25.70
C ILE A 96 -17.05 8.06 26.19
N MET A 97 -16.74 9.36 26.21
CA MET A 97 -17.73 10.39 26.58
C MET A 97 -18.89 10.47 25.59
N GLN A 98 -18.62 10.38 24.29
CA GLN A 98 -19.66 10.32 23.25
C GLN A 98 -20.56 9.11 23.41
N LEU A 99 -19.98 7.94 23.71
CA LEU A 99 -20.72 6.71 23.97
C LEU A 99 -21.73 6.88 25.12
N GLU A 100 -21.35 7.53 26.22
CA GLU A 100 -22.30 7.82 27.31
C GLU A 100 -23.41 8.76 26.88
N SER A 101 -23.07 9.86 26.20
CA SER A 101 -24.06 10.81 25.72
C SER A 101 -25.11 10.15 24.81
N TYR A 102 -24.70 9.24 23.91
CA TYR A 102 -25.65 8.54 23.04
C TYR A 102 -26.48 7.48 23.79
N LYS A 103 -25.89 6.83 24.80
CA LYS A 103 -26.63 5.91 25.68
C LYS A 103 -27.72 6.66 26.47
N GLU A 104 -27.40 7.83 27.02
CA GLU A 104 -28.36 8.67 27.76
C GLU A 104 -29.50 9.17 26.86
N GLN A 105 -29.20 9.46 25.58
CA GLN A 105 -30.19 9.90 24.59
C GLN A 105 -31.03 8.75 23.99
N GLY A 106 -30.76 7.49 24.35
CA GLY A 106 -31.45 6.32 23.80
C GLY A 106 -31.13 6.01 22.33
N GLN A 107 -30.05 6.57 21.78
CA GLN A 107 -29.62 6.34 20.40
C GLN A 107 -28.68 5.14 20.31
N GLU A 108 -29.24 3.92 20.34
CA GLU A 108 -28.47 2.68 20.46
C GLU A 108 -27.54 2.42 19.25
N LYS A 109 -27.98 2.74 18.02
CA LYS A 109 -27.16 2.57 16.81
C LYS A 109 -25.92 3.46 16.82
N ASP A 110 -26.08 4.72 17.22
CA ASP A 110 -24.98 5.69 17.28
C ASP A 110 -24.02 5.33 18.42
N ALA A 111 -24.55 4.85 19.56
CA ALA A 111 -23.75 4.32 20.65
C ALA A 111 -22.90 3.12 20.20
N GLN A 112 -23.46 2.17 19.44
CA GLN A 112 -22.70 1.04 18.89
C GLN A 112 -21.59 1.49 17.92
N CYS A 113 -21.87 2.48 17.07
CA CYS A 113 -20.86 3.07 16.19
C CYS A 113 -19.70 3.70 16.99
N MET A 114 -20.02 4.48 18.03
CA MET A 114 -19.01 5.09 18.90
C MET A 114 -18.20 4.06 19.67
N LEU A 115 -18.82 2.95 20.11
CA LEU A 115 -18.11 1.82 20.70
C LEU A 115 -17.10 1.21 19.72
N GLY A 116 -17.51 0.99 18.47
CA GLY A 116 -16.61 0.48 17.42
C GLY A 116 -15.41 1.40 17.18
N LEU A 117 -15.64 2.72 17.13
CA LEU A 117 -14.56 3.71 17.03
C LEU A 117 -13.64 3.70 18.26
N ALA A 118 -14.20 3.59 19.47
CA ALA A 118 -13.40 3.50 20.69
C ALA A 118 -12.49 2.27 20.67
N LEU A 119 -13.00 1.11 20.25
CA LEU A 119 -12.22 -0.12 20.09
C LEU A 119 -11.11 0.04 19.05
N TYR A 120 -11.39 0.69 17.92
CA TYR A 120 -10.39 0.98 16.90
C TYR A 120 -9.24 1.84 17.43
N TYR A 121 -9.54 2.91 18.19
CA TYR A 121 -8.50 3.75 18.78
C TYR A 121 -7.72 3.03 19.88
N LEU A 122 -8.38 2.15 20.65
CA LEU A 122 -7.72 1.31 21.65
C LEU A 122 -6.76 0.29 21.01
N ASP A 123 -7.14 -0.33 19.89
CA ASP A 123 -6.26 -1.23 19.13
C ASP A 123 -5.04 -0.47 18.58
N ARG A 124 -5.27 0.72 18.03
CA ARG A 124 -4.18 1.58 17.56
C ARG A 124 -3.25 2.01 18.70
N LEU A 125 -3.81 2.31 19.87
CA LEU A 125 -3.03 2.62 21.07
C LEU A 125 -2.22 1.41 21.52
N TYR A 126 -2.82 0.22 21.54
CA TYR A 126 -2.15 -1.05 21.87
C TYR A 126 -0.90 -1.26 21.00
N CYS A 127 -1.06 -1.19 19.68
CA CYS A 127 0.06 -1.36 18.74
C CYS A 127 1.12 -0.27 18.94
N ALA A 128 0.69 1.00 19.09
CA ALA A 128 1.60 2.14 19.22
C ALA A 128 2.48 2.09 20.48
N VAL A 129 1.99 1.54 21.58
CA VAL A 129 2.71 1.48 22.87
C VAL A 129 3.48 0.18 23.06
N GLU A 130 3.08 -0.93 22.41
CA GLU A 130 3.63 -2.27 22.63
C GLU A 130 5.16 -2.32 22.57
N GLY A 131 5.75 -1.82 21.48
CA GLY A 131 7.20 -1.87 21.29
C GLY A 131 7.99 -1.07 22.33
N HIS A 132 7.43 0.05 22.81
CA HIS A 132 8.07 0.87 23.84
C HIS A 132 7.87 0.29 25.23
N ALA A 133 6.64 -0.07 25.59
CA ALA A 133 6.29 -0.60 26.89
C ALA A 133 6.94 -1.96 27.17
N ARG A 134 7.16 -2.79 26.13
CA ARG A 134 7.97 -4.01 26.28
C ARG A 134 9.43 -3.72 26.58
N ALA A 135 9.97 -2.63 26.05
CA ALA A 135 11.35 -2.23 26.31
C ALA A 135 11.55 -1.59 27.70
N THR A 136 10.54 -0.91 28.24
CA THR A 136 10.55 -0.32 29.59
C THR A 136 10.09 -1.30 30.68
N GLY A 137 9.49 -2.43 30.31
CA GLY A 137 8.94 -3.43 31.25
C GLY A 137 7.52 -3.09 31.75
N GLU A 138 6.93 -2.00 31.28
CA GLU A 138 5.59 -1.52 31.68
C GLU A 138 4.44 -2.28 30.99
N TRP A 139 4.77 -3.11 29.98
CA TRP A 139 3.79 -3.70 29.06
C TRP A 139 2.65 -4.45 29.74
N ILE A 140 2.92 -5.23 30.78
CA ILE A 140 1.91 -6.08 31.42
C ILE A 140 0.77 -5.23 32.00
N ILE A 141 1.13 -4.15 32.72
CA ILE A 141 0.16 -3.28 33.39
C ILE A 141 -0.53 -2.38 32.35
N LEU A 142 0.23 -1.80 31.42
CA LEU A 142 -0.32 -0.94 30.37
C LEU A 142 -1.29 -1.69 29.46
N ARG A 143 -0.97 -2.94 29.11
CA ARG A 143 -1.87 -3.82 28.35
C ARG A 143 -3.17 -4.07 29.09
N GLN A 144 -3.10 -4.34 30.40
CA GLN A 144 -4.30 -4.57 31.19
C GLN A 144 -5.19 -3.31 31.25
N ASP A 145 -4.59 -2.14 31.41
CA ASP A 145 -5.29 -0.85 31.40
C ASP A 145 -6.04 -0.62 30.08
N ILE A 146 -5.40 -0.90 28.95
CA ILE A 146 -6.02 -0.80 27.62
C ILE A 146 -7.19 -1.79 27.48
N ILE A 147 -7.02 -3.03 27.97
CA ILE A 147 -8.08 -4.05 27.95
C ILE A 147 -9.26 -3.62 28.84
N ASP A 148 -8.99 -3.04 30.01
CA ASP A 148 -10.03 -2.58 30.92
C ASP A 148 -10.86 -1.43 30.31
N LEU A 149 -10.23 -0.53 29.54
CA LEU A 149 -10.94 0.51 28.79
C LEU A 149 -11.91 -0.05 27.74
N ALA A 150 -11.59 -1.21 27.16
CA ALA A 150 -12.43 -1.88 26.16
C ALA A 150 -13.68 -2.54 26.76
N LYS A 151 -13.73 -2.79 28.08
CA LYS A 151 -14.86 -3.47 28.72
C LYS A 151 -16.14 -2.63 28.62
N PRO A 152 -17.26 -3.17 28.08
CA PRO A 152 -18.50 -2.41 27.91
C PRO A 152 -19.22 -2.12 29.25
N ASP A 153 -19.03 -3.01 30.23
CA ASP A 153 -19.72 -2.97 31.54
C ASP A 153 -19.07 -1.99 32.53
N LEU A 154 -17.91 -1.45 32.17
CA LEU A 154 -17.15 -0.57 33.04
C LEU A 154 -17.69 0.87 32.94
N GLN A 155 -18.04 1.45 34.09
CA GLN A 155 -18.53 2.82 34.16
C GLN A 155 -17.50 3.81 33.60
N THR A 156 -17.97 4.82 32.86
CA THR A 156 -17.08 5.79 32.22
C THR A 156 -16.25 6.59 33.20
N ALA A 157 -16.80 6.97 34.36
CA ALA A 157 -16.01 7.61 35.41
C ALA A 157 -14.75 6.79 35.77
N HIS A 158 -14.87 5.46 35.79
CA HIS A 158 -13.73 4.57 36.02
C HIS A 158 -12.78 4.55 34.81
N LYS A 159 -13.32 4.50 33.58
CA LYS A 159 -12.51 4.58 32.36
C LYS A 159 -11.69 5.87 32.29
N LEU A 160 -12.30 7.02 32.59
CA LEU A 160 -11.61 8.32 32.65
C LEU A 160 -10.48 8.33 33.68
N ARG A 161 -10.68 7.65 34.82
CA ARG A 161 -9.63 7.49 35.84
C ARG A 161 -8.46 6.64 35.34
N ILE A 162 -8.73 5.56 34.59
CA ILE A 162 -7.69 4.74 33.96
C ILE A 162 -6.90 5.59 32.96
N THR A 163 -7.58 6.28 32.04
CA THR A 163 -6.97 7.17 31.04
C THR A 163 -6.08 8.22 31.71
N SER A 164 -6.58 8.90 32.74
CA SER A 164 -5.79 9.91 33.48
C SER A 164 -4.57 9.33 34.18
N ARG A 165 -4.67 8.11 34.72
CA ARG A 165 -3.51 7.40 35.30
C ARG A 165 -2.49 7.06 34.21
N MET A 166 -2.95 6.57 33.05
CA MET A 166 -2.06 6.17 31.96
C MET A 166 -1.17 7.33 31.49
N GLU A 167 -1.71 8.54 31.39
CA GLU A 167 -0.94 9.74 30.99
C GLU A 167 0.12 10.17 32.00
N ARG A 168 -0.01 9.78 33.28
CA ARG A 168 0.86 10.21 34.37
C ARG A 168 1.91 9.18 34.76
N VAL A 169 1.66 7.91 34.49
CA VAL A 169 2.48 6.79 34.99
C VAL A 169 3.41 6.25 33.92
N TYR A 170 2.96 6.11 32.68
CA TYR A 170 3.72 5.38 31.66
C TYR A 170 4.64 6.28 30.83
N ASP A 171 5.92 5.91 30.75
CA ASP A 171 6.95 6.70 30.06
C ASP A 171 6.63 6.97 28.59
N CYS A 172 5.99 6.01 27.91
CA CYS A 172 5.57 6.14 26.51
C CYS A 172 4.50 7.23 26.28
N LEU A 173 3.83 7.67 27.34
CA LEU A 173 2.69 8.59 27.35
C LEU A 173 2.98 9.90 28.09
N LEU A 174 4.09 9.97 28.83
CA LEU A 174 4.48 11.18 29.55
C LEU A 174 4.70 12.38 28.61
N PRO A 175 4.29 13.59 29.04
CA PRO A 175 4.64 14.81 28.32
C PRO A 175 6.16 14.99 28.29
N LEU A 176 6.71 15.32 27.13
CA LEU A 176 8.14 15.63 27.06
C LEU A 176 8.46 16.87 27.91
N PRO A 177 9.60 16.88 28.62
CA PRO A 177 10.08 18.11 29.23
C PRO A 177 10.23 19.16 28.13
N LYS A 178 9.67 20.35 28.37
CA LYS A 178 9.91 21.51 27.51
C LYS A 178 11.40 21.81 27.60
N THR A 179 12.14 21.65 26.51
CA THR A 179 13.50 22.17 26.40
C THR A 179 13.39 23.69 26.62
N GLN A 180 13.88 24.16 27.77
CA GLN A 180 14.10 25.58 28.03
C GLN A 180 15.31 26.05 27.23
#